data_AF-F4ZSK8-F1
#
_entry.id   AF-F4ZSK8-F1
#
_cell.length_a   1.000
_cell.length_b   1.000
_cell.length_c   1.000
_cell.angle_alpha   90.00
_cell.angle_beta   90.00
_cell.angle_gamma   90.00
#
_symmetry.space_group_name_H-M   'P 1'
#
loop_
_entity.id
_entity.type
_entity.pdbx_description
1 polymer ?
#
loop_
_entity_poly.entity_id
_entity_poly.type
_entity_poly.pdbx_seq_one_letter_code
_entity_poly.pdbx_strand_id
1 'polypeptide(L)' 'AQVRISMACCLNMCGAVHCSDIAILGIHRKPPMIDHE' A
#
# COMPACT_ATOMS: atom_id res chain seq x y z
N ALA A 1 5.44 -22.51 -12.45
CA ALA A 1 5.71 -21.06 -12.35
C ALA A 1 5.43 -20.62 -10.92
N GLN A 2 6.20 -19.68 -10.37
CA GLN A 2 5.93 -19.10 -9.05
C GLN A 2 5.15 -17.80 -9.23
N VAL A 3 4.15 -17.57 -8.38
CA VAL A 3 3.46 -16.28 -8.27
C VAL A 3 4.05 -15.50 -7.09
N ARG A 4 4.41 -14.24 -7.31
CA ARG A 4 4.96 -13.33 -6.28
C ARG A 4 3.88 -12.36 -5.84
N ILE A 5 3.60 -12.36 -4.54
CA ILE A 5 2.63 -11.47 -3.90
C ILE A 5 3.39 -10.61 -2.90
N SER A 6 3.18 -9.29 -2.96
CA SER A 6 3.78 -8.35 -2.01
C SER A 6 2.75 -7.33 -1.51
N MET A 7 3.00 -6.78 -0.33
CA MET A 7 2.12 -5.82 0.34
C MET A 7 2.87 -4.54 0.70
N ALA A 8 2.25 -3.40 0.42
CA ALA A 8 2.64 -2.10 0.99
C ALA A 8 1.58 -1.63 1.99
N CYS A 9 2.03 -1.08 3.12
CA CYS A 9 1.12 -0.59 4.17
C CYS A 9 0.38 0.71 3.77
N CYS A 10 0.92 1.47 2.83
CA CYS A 10 0.36 2.73 2.33
C CYS A 10 0.65 2.93 0.84
N LEU A 11 0.13 4.02 0.28
CA LEU A 11 0.32 4.40 -1.13
C LEU A 11 1.77 4.69 -1.53
N ASN A 12 2.69 4.81 -0.56
CA ASN A 12 4.11 5.06 -0.83
C ASN A 12 4.84 3.81 -1.38
N MET A 13 4.18 2.65 -1.43
CA MET A 13 4.67 1.43 -2.08
C MET A 13 6.14 1.07 -1.75
N CYS A 14 6.54 1.13 -0.47
CA CYS A 14 7.90 0.76 -0.06
C CYS A 14 8.26 -0.67 -0.49
N GLY A 15 9.51 -0.89 -0.92
CA GLY A 15 9.97 -2.15 -1.48
C GLY A 15 9.60 -2.33 -2.96
N ALA A 16 9.63 -3.58 -3.44
CA ALA A 16 9.37 -3.92 -4.85
C ALA A 16 7.91 -4.36 -5.09
N VAL A 17 6.96 -3.77 -4.36
CA VAL A 17 5.53 -4.14 -4.43
C VAL A 17 4.97 -3.92 -5.84
N HIS A 18 5.40 -2.85 -6.51
CA HIS A 18 5.03 -2.53 -7.89
C HIS A 18 5.61 -3.51 -8.94
N CYS A 19 6.59 -4.33 -8.56
CA CYS A 19 7.18 -5.38 -9.44
C CYS A 19 6.58 -6.77 -9.18
N SER A 20 5.57 -6.89 -8.31
CA SER A 20 4.95 -8.18 -7.97
C SER A 20 3.83 -8.51 -8.95
N ASP A 21 3.58 -9.80 -9.17
CA ASP A 21 2.46 -10.25 -10.02
C ASP A 21 1.11 -9.81 -9.44
N ILE A 22 1.01 -9.79 -8.10
CA ILE A 22 -0.14 -9.25 -7.36
C ILE A 22 0.37 -8.31 -6.28
N ALA A 23 -0.07 -7.06 -6.32
CA ALA A 23 0.25 -6.03 -5.35
C ALA A 23 -0.96 -5.72 -4.46
N ILE A 24 -0.75 -5.72 -3.14
CA ILE A 24 -1.78 -5.35 -2.14
C ILE A 24 -1.37 -4.03 -1.48
N LEU A 25 -2.26 -3.05 -1.47
CA LEU A 25 -2.02 -1.73 -0.88
C LEU A 25 -3.03 -1.39 0.20
N GLY A 26 -2.53 -0.94 1.35
CA GLY A 26 -3.33 -0.27 2.36
C GLY A 26 -3.72 1.15 1.90
N ILE A 27 -5.02 1.45 1.91
CA ILE A 27 -5.53 2.80 1.62
C ILE A 27 -6.49 3.29 2.70
N HIS A 28 -6.44 4.59 2.97
CA HIS A 28 -7.45 5.26 3.78
C HIS A 28 -8.56 5.75 2.84
N ARG A 29 -9.81 5.46 3.19
CA ARG A 29 -10.99 5.93 2.43
C ARG A 29 -11.68 7.13 3.08
N LYS A 30 -11.23 7.51 4.27
CA LYS A 30 -11.71 8.67 5.02
C LYS A 30 -10.60 9.74 5.00
N PRO A 31 -10.94 11.03 4.84
CA PRO A 31 -9.95 12.09 5.01
C PRO A 31 -9.31 12.04 6.41
N PRO A 32 -8.07 12.52 6.56
CA PRO A 32 -7.44 12.59 7.86
C PRO A 32 -8.25 13.48 8.80
N MET A 33 -8.21 13.16 10.10
CA MET A 33 -8.71 14.08 11.12
C MET A 33 -7.69 15.23 11.25
N ILE A 34 -8.18 16.46 11.21
CA ILE A 34 -7.35 17.65 11.39
C ILE A 34 -7.50 18.09 12.85
N ASP A 35 -6.40 18.07 13.57
CA ASP A 35 -6.30 18.62 14.91
C ASP A 35 -5.97 20.13 14.81
N HIS A 36 -6.70 20.95 15.56
CA HIS A 36 -6.66 22.42 15.47
C HIS A 36 -6.17 23.09 16.77
N GLU A 37 -5.75 22.30 17.75
CA GLU A 37 -5.10 22.81 18.97
C GLU A 37 -3.68 23.32 18.73
#